data_AF-A0A0P1FDD3-F1
#
_entry.id   AF-A0A0P1FDD3-F1
#
_cell.length_a   1.000
_cell.length_b   1.000
_cell.length_c   1.000
_cell.angle_alpha   90.00
_cell.angle_beta   90.00
_cell.angle_gamma   90.00
#
_symmetry.space_group_name_H-M   'P 1'
#
loop_
_entity.id
_entity.type
_entity.pdbx_description
1 polymer ?
#
loop_
_entity_poly.entity_id
_entity_poly.type
_entity_poly.pdbx_seq_one_letter_code
_entity_poly.pdbx_strand_id
1 'polypeptide(L)'
;MFGKTSFLAVVMIAFGSLSPANAFDASRHLKLASCEFGDPTKFEDCAKLERERCQRVVDRLSLSTAGGLYACGDEYGQQADMLLNRHYKKAVAVAREADRQWNGHVEREQMLREAQRSWIVYRDKTCEINASWRRIMGGMDSVIADCVAELSIKQIQVLSSSVPFDEPW
;
A
#
# COMPACT_ATOMS: atom_id res chain seq x y z
N MET A 1 27.59 71.82 -1.47
CA MET A 1 28.12 70.46 -1.70
C MET A 1 26.96 69.49 -1.66
N PHE A 2 26.65 68.85 -2.79
CA PHE A 2 25.52 67.93 -2.97
C PHE A 2 25.91 66.53 -2.48
N GLY A 3 25.16 65.96 -1.53
CA GLY A 3 25.26 64.56 -1.12
C GLY A 3 24.08 63.76 -1.68
N LYS A 4 24.31 63.00 -2.74
CA LYS A 4 23.38 61.99 -3.27
C LYS A 4 23.70 60.66 -2.58
N THR A 5 22.72 59.99 -1.99
CA THR A 5 22.83 58.57 -1.64
C THR A 5 21.66 57.81 -2.24
N SER A 6 22.02 56.93 -3.17
CA SER A 6 21.18 56.05 -3.98
C SER A 6 20.37 55.07 -3.13
N PHE A 7 19.10 54.92 -3.47
CA PHE A 7 18.29 53.76 -3.08
C PHE A 7 18.66 52.56 -3.96
N LEU A 8 19.19 51.49 -3.37
CA LEU A 8 19.35 50.18 -4.01
C LEU A 8 18.02 49.43 -3.92
N ALA A 9 17.35 49.23 -5.05
CA ALA A 9 16.20 48.34 -5.15
C ALA A 9 16.69 46.89 -5.24
N VAL A 10 16.43 46.09 -4.20
CA VAL A 10 16.65 44.63 -4.21
C VAL A 10 15.50 44.00 -4.98
N VAL A 11 15.79 43.50 -6.18
CA VAL A 11 14.85 42.67 -6.94
C VAL A 11 14.84 41.27 -6.32
N MET A 12 13.78 40.96 -5.57
CA MET A 12 13.48 39.61 -5.11
C MET A 12 13.05 38.78 -6.31
N ILE A 13 13.96 37.96 -6.84
CA ILE A 13 13.63 36.94 -7.83
C ILE A 13 12.84 35.86 -7.10
N ALA A 14 11.53 35.82 -7.33
CA ALA A 14 10.68 34.71 -6.93
C ALA A 14 11.13 33.45 -7.70
N PHE A 15 11.88 32.58 -7.04
CA PHE A 15 12.06 31.20 -7.49
C PHE A 15 10.72 30.48 -7.38
N GLY A 16 9.95 30.50 -8.47
CA GLY A 16 8.82 29.60 -8.63
C GLY A 16 9.35 28.16 -8.52
N SER A 17 8.84 27.41 -7.56
CA SER A 17 9.08 25.98 -7.44
C SER A 17 8.58 25.31 -8.72
N LEU A 18 9.49 24.98 -9.62
CA LEU A 18 9.24 24.05 -10.71
C LEU A 18 8.99 22.68 -10.07
N SER A 19 7.74 22.34 -9.82
CA SER A 19 7.37 20.94 -9.59
C SER A 19 7.83 20.15 -10.82
N PRO A 20 8.64 19.09 -10.67
CA PRO A 20 9.09 18.33 -11.83
C PRO A 20 7.86 17.67 -12.45
N ALA A 21 7.46 18.13 -13.64
CA ALA A 21 6.35 17.61 -14.42
C ALA A 21 6.55 16.16 -14.93
N ASN A 22 7.57 15.45 -14.43
CA ASN A 22 7.98 14.12 -14.88
C ASN A 22 8.20 13.14 -13.70
N ALA A 23 7.49 13.32 -12.58
CA ALA A 23 7.46 12.27 -11.56
C ALA A 23 6.73 11.03 -12.15
N PHE A 24 7.39 9.87 -12.10
CA PHE A 24 6.79 8.61 -12.53
C PHE A 24 5.54 8.30 -11.70
N ASP A 25 4.41 8.10 -12.39
CA ASP A 25 3.12 7.82 -11.79
C ASP A 25 2.88 6.29 -11.76
N ALA A 26 3.32 5.65 -10.69
CA ALA A 26 3.18 4.21 -10.49
C ALA A 26 1.72 3.74 -10.54
N SER A 27 0.76 4.59 -10.14
CA SER A 27 -0.67 4.25 -10.11
C SER A 27 -1.24 3.92 -11.50
N ARG A 28 -0.60 4.40 -12.57
CA ARG A 28 -0.97 4.06 -13.97
C ARG A 28 -0.47 2.70 -14.42
N HIS A 29 0.53 2.16 -13.73
CA HIS A 29 1.26 0.95 -14.12
C HIS A 29 1.07 -0.23 -13.17
N LEU A 30 0.31 -0.03 -12.08
CA LEU A 30 0.01 -1.02 -11.07
C LEU A 30 -1.49 -0.99 -10.77
N LYS A 31 -2.20 -2.10 -10.97
CA LYS A 31 -3.66 -2.19 -10.76
C LYS A 31 -4.05 -3.43 -9.96
N LEU A 32 -3.85 -3.43 -8.64
CA LEU A 32 -4.16 -4.61 -7.82
C LEU A 32 -5.65 -4.96 -7.78
N ALA A 33 -6.54 -3.98 -7.90
CA ALA A 33 -7.98 -4.25 -7.92
C ALA A 33 -8.40 -5.15 -9.11
N SER A 34 -7.64 -5.18 -10.22
CA SER A 34 -7.96 -6.11 -11.31
C SER A 34 -7.71 -7.57 -10.95
N CYS A 35 -6.91 -7.84 -9.91
CA CYS A 35 -6.67 -9.20 -9.42
C CYS A 35 -7.85 -9.77 -8.62
N GLU A 36 -8.79 -8.93 -8.15
CA GLU A 36 -9.95 -9.38 -7.36
C GLU A 36 -10.96 -10.18 -8.19
N PHE A 37 -11.01 -9.98 -9.51
CA PHE A 37 -12.01 -10.58 -10.41
C PHE A 37 -11.64 -11.98 -10.92
N GLY A 38 -10.68 -12.64 -10.29
CA GLY A 38 -10.12 -13.93 -10.72
C GLY A 38 -10.34 -15.06 -9.72
N ASP A 39 -9.64 -16.17 -9.96
CA ASP A 39 -9.53 -17.28 -9.02
C ASP A 39 -8.88 -16.80 -7.70
N PRO A 40 -9.56 -16.90 -6.55
CA PRO A 40 -9.02 -16.44 -5.25
C PRO A 40 -7.69 -17.10 -4.88
N THR A 41 -7.44 -18.32 -5.37
CA THR A 41 -6.18 -19.03 -5.14
C THR A 41 -5.00 -18.41 -5.90
N LYS A 42 -5.27 -17.54 -6.88
CA LYS A 42 -4.27 -16.88 -7.73
C LYS A 42 -4.10 -15.39 -7.43
N PHE A 43 -4.79 -14.86 -6.41
CA PHE A 43 -4.74 -13.44 -6.06
C PHE A 43 -3.30 -12.98 -5.75
N GLU A 44 -2.56 -13.75 -4.96
CA GLU A 44 -1.16 -13.47 -4.63
C GLU A 44 -0.26 -13.42 -5.89
N ASP A 45 -0.41 -14.39 -6.79
CA ASP A 45 0.38 -14.47 -8.02
C ASP A 45 0.07 -13.30 -8.97
N CYS A 46 -1.21 -12.93 -9.10
CA CYS A 46 -1.62 -11.76 -9.89
C CYS A 46 -1.02 -10.47 -9.32
N ALA A 47 -1.10 -10.28 -8.01
CA ALA A 47 -0.60 -9.07 -7.36
C ALA A 47 0.94 -8.92 -7.53
N LYS A 48 1.68 -10.03 -7.40
CA LYS A 48 3.12 -10.08 -7.70
C LYS A 48 3.41 -9.71 -9.14
N LEU A 49 2.65 -10.26 -10.10
CA LEU A 49 2.84 -9.96 -11.52
C LEU A 49 2.61 -8.48 -11.84
N GLU A 50 1.62 -7.84 -11.21
CA GLU A 50 1.36 -6.40 -11.33
C GLU A 50 2.51 -5.56 -10.75
N ARG A 51 3.03 -5.93 -9.57
CA ARG A 51 4.21 -5.28 -8.96
C ARG A 51 5.44 -5.36 -9.86
N GLU A 52 5.70 -6.53 -10.43
CA GLU A 52 6.80 -6.74 -11.38
C GLU A 52 6.59 -5.97 -12.69
N ARG A 53 5.35 -5.89 -13.19
CA ARG A 53 5.02 -5.13 -14.39
C ARG A 53 5.34 -3.65 -14.20
N CYS A 54 4.96 -3.08 -13.06
CA CYS A 54 5.32 -1.71 -12.70
C CYS A 54 6.85 -1.52 -12.70
N GLN A 55 7.58 -2.44 -12.05
CA GLN A 55 9.04 -2.38 -11.97
C GLN A 55 9.70 -2.41 -13.35
N ARG A 56 9.23 -3.27 -14.27
CA ARG A 56 9.76 -3.32 -15.64
C ARG A 56 9.60 -2.00 -16.39
N VAL A 57 8.59 -1.19 -16.07
CA VAL A 57 8.43 0.15 -16.67
C VAL A 57 9.47 1.10 -16.10
N VAL A 58 9.68 1.10 -14.77
CA VAL A 58 10.73 1.88 -14.09
C VAL A 58 12.11 1.57 -14.68
N ASP A 59 12.42 0.28 -14.83
CA ASP A 59 13.70 -0.19 -15.36
C ASP A 59 13.88 0.22 -16.83
N ARG A 60 12.84 0.06 -17.67
CA ARG A 60 12.87 0.48 -19.09
C ARG A 60 13.12 1.96 -19.25
N LEU A 61 12.53 2.78 -18.37
CA LEU A 61 12.70 4.23 -18.37
C LEU A 61 14.01 4.66 -17.69
N SER A 62 14.83 3.71 -17.20
CA SER A 62 16.10 3.96 -16.51
C SER A 62 15.96 4.98 -15.37
N LEU A 63 14.84 4.89 -14.64
CA LEU A 63 14.52 5.81 -13.55
C LEU A 63 15.31 5.42 -12.29
N SER A 64 16.55 5.92 -12.21
CA SER A 64 17.48 5.65 -11.10
C SER A 64 17.37 6.62 -9.92
N THR A 65 16.49 7.63 -10.02
CA THR A 65 16.20 8.50 -8.87
C THR A 65 15.50 7.70 -7.77
N ALA A 66 15.73 8.05 -6.50
CA ALA A 66 15.07 7.39 -5.37
C ALA A 66 13.54 7.36 -5.52
N GLY A 67 12.94 8.44 -6.03
CA GLY A 67 11.49 8.49 -6.31
C GLY A 67 11.04 7.48 -7.36
N GLY A 68 11.81 7.27 -8.44
CA GLY A 68 11.50 6.25 -9.44
C GLY A 68 11.69 4.82 -8.93
N LEU A 69 12.75 4.58 -8.16
CA LEU A 69 13.11 3.27 -7.62
C LEU A 69 12.08 2.73 -6.62
N TYR A 70 11.44 3.61 -5.83
CA TYR A 70 10.52 3.20 -4.77
C TYR A 70 9.03 3.39 -5.12
N ALA A 71 8.70 4.16 -6.16
CA ALA A 71 7.31 4.49 -6.50
C ALA A 71 6.41 3.26 -6.69
N CYS A 72 6.90 2.19 -7.33
CA CYS A 72 6.10 0.98 -7.50
C CYS A 72 5.83 0.25 -6.17
N GLY A 73 6.78 0.23 -5.24
CA GLY A 73 6.60 -0.39 -3.92
C GLY A 73 5.63 0.41 -3.05
N ASP A 74 5.76 1.74 -3.05
CA ASP A 74 4.88 2.64 -2.31
C ASP A 74 3.43 2.55 -2.81
N GLU A 75 3.22 2.55 -4.13
CA GLU A 75 1.90 2.38 -4.74
C GLU A 75 1.33 0.98 -4.48
N TYR A 76 2.17 -0.06 -4.54
CA TYR A 76 1.76 -1.43 -4.24
C TYR A 76 1.25 -1.56 -2.80
N GLY A 77 1.97 -0.99 -1.84
CA GLY A 77 1.57 -0.94 -0.44
C GLY A 77 0.24 -0.18 -0.24
N GLN A 78 0.10 1.00 -0.86
CA GLN A 78 -1.13 1.78 -0.77
C GLN A 78 -2.34 1.03 -1.33
N GLN A 79 -2.22 0.43 -2.51
CA GLN A 79 -3.31 -0.34 -3.10
C GLN A 79 -3.65 -1.59 -2.28
N ALA A 80 -2.64 -2.30 -1.75
CA ALA A 80 -2.84 -3.46 -0.90
C ALA A 80 -3.56 -3.11 0.41
N ASP A 81 -3.23 -1.98 1.05
CA ASP A 81 -3.93 -1.50 2.25
C ASP A 81 -5.38 -1.09 1.94
N MET A 82 -5.60 -0.37 0.84
CA MET A 82 -6.94 0.00 0.39
C MET A 82 -7.82 -1.24 0.13
N LEU A 83 -7.25 -2.28 -0.49
CA LEU A 83 -7.90 -3.55 -0.74
C LEU A 83 -8.24 -4.27 0.57
N LEU A 84 -7.25 -4.40 1.46
CA LEU A 84 -7.41 -5.06 2.75
C LEU A 84 -8.52 -4.41 3.57
N ASN A 85 -8.55 -3.08 3.63
CA ASN A 85 -9.59 -2.34 4.33
C ASN A 85 -10.99 -2.56 3.75
N ARG A 86 -11.13 -2.75 2.44
CA ARG A 86 -12.42 -3.12 1.83
C ARG A 86 -12.86 -4.53 2.24
N HIS A 87 -11.99 -5.52 2.10
CA HIS A 87 -12.26 -6.91 2.47
C HIS A 87 -12.57 -7.06 3.96
N TYR A 88 -11.81 -6.37 4.81
CA TYR A 88 -12.05 -6.34 6.26
C TYR A 88 -13.43 -5.77 6.60
N LYS A 89 -13.84 -4.66 5.99
CA LYS A 89 -15.18 -4.09 6.21
C LYS A 89 -16.30 -5.06 5.81
N LYS A 90 -16.14 -5.77 4.70
CA LYS A 90 -17.09 -6.82 4.26
C LYS A 90 -17.15 -7.96 5.29
N ALA A 91 -15.99 -8.49 5.70
CA ALA A 91 -15.92 -9.57 6.68
C ALA A 91 -16.55 -9.19 8.04
N VAL A 92 -16.31 -7.97 8.51
CA VAL A 92 -16.95 -7.43 9.73
C VAL A 92 -18.46 -7.33 9.59
N ALA A 93 -18.97 -6.87 8.44
CA ALA A 93 -20.41 -6.78 8.21
C ALA A 93 -21.08 -8.15 8.24
N VAL A 94 -20.44 -9.17 7.66
CA VAL A 94 -20.94 -10.56 7.68
C VAL A 94 -20.88 -11.16 9.08
N ALA A 95 -19.76 -10.98 9.79
CA ALA A 95 -19.64 -11.44 11.18
C ALA A 95 -20.72 -10.83 12.08
N ARG A 96 -20.99 -9.52 11.91
CA ARG A 96 -22.06 -8.81 12.62
C ARG A 96 -23.45 -9.37 12.30
N GLU A 97 -23.74 -9.68 11.04
CA GLU A 97 -25.02 -10.28 10.67
C GLU A 97 -25.18 -11.68 11.27
N ALA A 98 -24.12 -12.50 11.23
CA ALA A 98 -24.13 -13.82 11.85
C ALA A 98 -24.37 -13.75 13.38
N ASP A 99 -23.82 -12.75 14.05
CA ASP A 99 -24.06 -12.50 15.48
C ASP A 99 -25.51 -12.04 15.76
N ARG A 100 -26.16 -11.32 14.83
CA ARG A 100 -27.58 -10.96 14.96
C ARG A 100 -28.52 -12.14 14.76
N GLN A 101 -28.20 -13.02 13.81
CA GLN A 101 -29.06 -14.16 13.46
C GLN A 101 -28.99 -15.28 14.50
N TRP A 102 -27.87 -15.38 15.23
CA TRP A 102 -27.63 -16.46 16.17
C TRP A 102 -27.60 -15.92 17.60
N ASN A 103 -28.62 -16.22 18.40
CA ASN A 103 -28.66 -15.92 19.86
C ASN A 103 -27.65 -16.74 20.70
N GLY A 104 -26.52 -17.15 20.10
CA GLY A 104 -25.47 -17.92 20.76
C GLY A 104 -24.42 -17.03 21.44
N HIS A 105 -23.57 -17.66 22.26
CA HIS A 105 -22.52 -16.98 23.04
C HIS A 105 -21.24 -16.62 22.24
N VAL A 106 -21.23 -16.79 20.92
CA VAL A 106 -20.03 -16.54 20.09
C VAL A 106 -20.15 -15.17 19.44
N GLU A 107 -19.28 -14.24 19.86
CA GLU A 107 -19.20 -12.88 19.34
C GLU A 107 -18.21 -12.79 18.18
N ARG A 108 -18.61 -13.21 16.98
CA ARG A 108 -17.73 -13.33 15.81
C ARG A 108 -17.18 -11.98 15.36
N GLU A 109 -17.96 -10.90 15.43
CA GLU A 109 -17.49 -9.56 15.09
C GLU A 109 -16.31 -9.18 16.00
N GLN A 110 -16.45 -9.38 17.31
CA GLN A 110 -15.39 -9.05 18.26
C GLN A 110 -14.14 -9.91 18.02
N MET A 111 -14.32 -11.22 17.85
CA MET A 111 -13.22 -12.15 17.56
C MET A 111 -12.47 -11.76 16.28
N LEU A 112 -13.17 -11.39 15.21
CA LEU A 112 -12.54 -10.94 13.96
C LEU A 112 -11.75 -9.64 14.15
N ARG A 113 -12.28 -8.69 14.92
CA ARG A 113 -11.58 -7.43 15.23
C ARG A 113 -10.30 -7.66 16.01
N GLU A 114 -10.34 -8.55 17.00
CA GLU A 114 -9.16 -8.92 17.80
C GLU A 114 -8.13 -9.68 16.98
N ALA A 115 -8.58 -10.63 16.15
CA ALA A 115 -7.72 -11.36 15.22
C ALA A 115 -7.00 -10.39 14.26
N GLN A 116 -7.72 -9.44 13.67
CA GLN A 116 -7.12 -8.47 12.73
C GLN A 116 -6.11 -7.54 13.41
N ARG A 117 -6.38 -7.07 14.64
CA ARG A 117 -5.42 -6.26 15.43
C ARG A 117 -4.14 -7.05 15.72
N SER A 118 -4.30 -8.31 16.13
CA SER A 118 -3.17 -9.19 16.42
C SER A 118 -2.35 -9.49 15.16
N TRP A 119 -3.03 -9.68 14.03
CA TRP A 119 -2.40 -9.86 12.73
C TRP A 119 -1.59 -8.63 12.28
N ILE A 120 -2.09 -7.41 12.49
CA ILE A 120 -1.34 -6.18 12.17
C ILE A 120 -0.01 -6.15 12.93
N VAL A 121 -0.01 -6.47 14.22
CA VAL A 121 1.23 -6.53 15.02
C VAL A 121 2.19 -7.58 14.47
N TYR A 122 1.69 -8.78 14.14
CA TYR A 122 2.49 -9.83 13.52
C TYR A 122 3.09 -9.38 12.18
N ARG A 123 2.29 -8.74 11.31
CA ARG A 123 2.73 -8.23 10.00
C ARG A 123 3.87 -7.24 10.18
N ASP A 124 3.65 -6.22 11.00
CA ASP A 124 4.59 -5.11 11.15
C ASP A 124 5.91 -5.62 11.73
N LYS A 125 5.88 -6.47 12.77
CA LYS A 125 7.10 -7.06 13.34
C LYS A 125 7.81 -8.03 12.41
N THR A 126 7.07 -8.82 11.63
CA THR A 126 7.64 -9.68 10.60
C THR A 126 8.36 -8.87 9.52
N CYS A 127 7.78 -7.75 9.10
CA CYS A 127 8.38 -6.91 8.08
C CYS A 127 9.59 -6.11 8.58
N GLU A 128 9.54 -5.58 9.80
CA GLU A 128 10.70 -4.95 10.46
C GLU A 128 11.88 -5.94 10.55
N ILE A 129 11.63 -7.16 11.04
CA ILE A 129 12.71 -8.14 11.20
C ILE A 129 13.26 -8.62 9.85
N ASN A 130 12.40 -8.85 8.85
CA ASN A 130 12.81 -9.21 7.49
C ASN A 130 13.71 -8.15 6.86
N ALA A 131 13.39 -6.87 7.05
CA ALA A 131 14.21 -5.77 6.58
C ALA A 131 15.55 -5.72 7.33
N SER A 132 15.56 -5.96 8.64
CA SER A 132 16.78 -5.92 9.47
C SER A 132 17.83 -6.96 9.09
N TRP A 133 17.42 -8.13 8.59
CA TRP A 133 18.34 -9.17 8.13
C TRP A 133 19.03 -8.83 6.82
N ARG A 134 18.41 -7.98 6.00
CA ARG A 134 19.00 -7.52 4.76
C ARG A 134 20.01 -6.43 5.12
N ARG A 135 21.30 -6.65 4.83
CA ARG A 135 22.38 -5.67 5.06
C ARG A 135 22.30 -4.50 4.07
N ILE A 136 21.19 -3.75 4.09
CA ILE A 136 20.90 -2.68 3.14
C ILE A 136 21.39 -1.34 3.69
N MET A 137 22.13 -0.57 2.90
CA MET A 137 22.61 0.77 3.29
C MET A 137 21.57 1.90 3.08
N GLY A 138 20.42 1.61 2.45
CA GLY A 138 19.32 2.56 2.21
C GLY A 138 18.11 1.91 1.52
N GLY A 139 16.92 2.51 1.59
CA GLY A 139 15.70 1.91 1.05
C GLY A 139 15.08 0.82 1.94
N MET A 140 15.34 0.88 3.25
CA MET A 140 14.72 -0.04 4.21
C MET A 140 13.19 0.08 4.18
N ASP A 141 12.68 1.31 4.09
CA ASP A 141 11.24 1.59 4.09
C ASP A 141 10.52 0.94 2.91
N SER A 142 11.13 0.93 1.72
CA SER A 142 10.54 0.26 0.55
C SER A 142 10.51 -1.26 0.68
N VAL A 143 11.50 -1.85 1.35
CA VAL A 143 11.51 -3.29 1.64
C VAL A 143 10.45 -3.65 2.67
N ILE A 144 10.26 -2.81 3.68
CA ILE A 144 9.17 -2.96 4.64
C ILE A 144 7.83 -2.82 3.92
N ALA A 145 7.67 -1.81 3.06
CA ALA A 145 6.44 -1.57 2.30
C ALA A 145 6.07 -2.75 1.40
N ASP A 146 7.03 -3.31 0.65
CA ASP A 146 6.80 -4.50 -0.18
C ASP A 146 6.36 -5.70 0.69
N CYS A 147 7.01 -5.94 1.84
CA CYS A 147 6.60 -6.99 2.78
C CYS A 147 5.19 -6.77 3.35
N VAL A 148 4.87 -5.54 3.77
CA VAL A 148 3.56 -5.17 4.30
C VAL A 148 2.48 -5.42 3.25
N ALA A 149 2.76 -5.07 1.98
CA ALA A 149 1.84 -5.31 0.88
C ALA A 149 1.60 -6.81 0.66
N GLU A 150 2.66 -7.62 0.58
CA GLU A 150 2.56 -9.08 0.39
C GLU A 150 1.76 -9.77 1.50
N LEU A 151 2.03 -9.43 2.76
CA LEU A 151 1.26 -9.99 3.88
C LEU A 151 -0.19 -9.51 3.88
N SER A 152 -0.44 -8.26 3.48
CA SER A 152 -1.81 -7.73 3.36
C SER A 152 -2.60 -8.45 2.26
N ILE A 153 -1.96 -8.78 1.14
CA ILE A 153 -2.54 -9.59 0.05
C ILE A 153 -2.92 -10.99 0.52
N LYS A 154 -2.06 -11.65 1.30
CA LYS A 154 -2.38 -12.95 1.92
C LYS A 154 -3.55 -12.85 2.88
N GLN A 155 -3.60 -11.78 3.68
CA GLN A 155 -4.69 -11.57 4.62
C GLN A 155 -6.02 -11.30 3.91
N ILE A 156 -6.00 -10.64 2.75
CA ILE A 156 -7.20 -10.52 1.90
C ILE A 156 -7.76 -11.90 1.57
N GLN A 157 -6.93 -12.87 1.13
CA GLN A 157 -7.39 -14.23 0.83
C GLN A 157 -7.97 -14.95 2.06
N VAL A 158 -7.35 -14.77 3.23
CA VAL A 158 -7.88 -15.30 4.50
C VAL A 158 -9.24 -14.69 4.81
N LEU A 159 -9.39 -13.36 4.71
CA LEU A 159 -10.66 -12.68 4.93
C LEU A 159 -11.72 -13.14 3.93
N SER A 160 -11.37 -13.27 2.65
CA SER A 160 -12.30 -13.71 1.61
C SER A 160 -12.76 -15.15 1.79
N SER A 161 -11.90 -16.04 2.27
CA SER A 161 -12.28 -17.43 2.55
C SER A 161 -13.04 -17.62 3.87
N SER A 162 -12.90 -16.68 4.81
CA SER A 162 -13.58 -16.72 6.11
C SER A 162 -15.05 -16.28 6.09
N VAL A 163 -15.49 -15.70 4.97
CA VAL A 163 -16.86 -15.25 4.74
C VAL A 163 -17.61 -16.35 3.96
N PRO A 164 -18.84 -16.76 4.37
CA PRO A 164 -19.64 -17.73 3.63
C PRO A 164 -19.84 -17.32 2.16
N PHE A 165 -19.74 -18.30 1.25
CA PHE A 165 -19.61 -18.15 -0.21
C PHE A 165 -20.81 -17.49 -0.92
N ASP A 166 -21.91 -17.23 -0.22
CA ASP A 166 -23.21 -16.88 -0.80
C ASP A 166 -23.36 -15.36 -1.07
N GLU A 167 -22.38 -14.54 -0.68
CA GLU A 167 -22.33 -13.10 -0.94
C GLU A 167 -21.31 -12.78 -2.07
N PRO A 168 -21.73 -12.22 -3.22
CA PRO A 168 -20.81 -11.92 -4.32
C PRO A 168 -19.82 -10.79 -3.97
N TRP A 169 -18.55 -10.97 -4.40
CA TRP A 169 -17.43 -10.04 -4.19
C TRP A 169 -17.51 -8.79 -5.07
#